data_AF-A0A524EIC2-F1
#
_entry.id   AF-A0A524EIC2-F1
#
_cell.length_a   1.000
_cell.length_b   1.000
_cell.length_c   1.000
_cell.angle_alpha   90.00
_cell.angle_beta   90.00
_cell.angle_gamma   90.00
#
_symmetry.space_group_name_H-M   'P 1'
#
loop_
_entity.id
_entity.type
_entity.pdbx_description
1 polymer ?
#
loop_
_entity_poly.entity_id
_entity_poly.type
_entity_poly.pdbx_seq_one_letter_code
_entity_poly.pdbx_strand_id
1 'polypeptide(L)'
;MDIEDLFEKHGSAIDRLSDAVGTIDVFERQMGAEFTSWELAMQKRLKKRISGNKFRISGFAHHTRDPSLVLLTPSPWLLEGIFAYFKRDQELPDEGALVEITGKSVAAPRMLERGSKTVQAITADSVEEIPQAHISEITPPLNLRGVSDMLFEHVGMAEASKRVFARLFVSSPPFQENIGGLTTGIQAIASKSQVNRLLSFMKNVVPPSMRGRRRKTRNVRGVRVAVPKIWRMDVGKPSISKMRTICIDRRDPSGYSEVSLSAMTNQKTASLPDVPIALASEDFWVETAKPTELQLPILKAAITYKLMTPQISSRSIDAGVKHVISGLETLRDSFGLDEAALAKGSVLDADVIGRPLSTIRIARSTARAKWKDKLTAKDLKNAWNSVLEPALKEFLELTATKEQAQERWGEESRIDKFNTKVLRALQNLDSGKKGSLGPNIQDIAAEAGVEIHEAANALARMRDSGAVYEPRAGHFRIV
;
A
#
# COMPACT_ATOMS: atom_id res chain seq x y z
N MET A 1 3.22 -5.12 -22.85
CA MET A 1 4.54 -5.50 -22.34
C MET A 1 4.37 -6.87 -21.73
N ASP A 2 5.24 -7.84 -22.01
CA ASP A 2 5.17 -9.14 -21.32
C ASP A 2 5.69 -8.96 -19.87
N ILE A 3 5.39 -9.91 -18.97
CA ILE A 3 5.89 -9.91 -17.60
C ILE A 3 7.42 -10.01 -17.58
N GLU A 4 8.02 -10.73 -18.52
CA GLU A 4 9.46 -10.81 -18.68
C GLU A 4 10.06 -9.42 -19.00
N ASP A 5 9.48 -8.70 -19.96
CA ASP A 5 9.87 -7.33 -20.30
C ASP A 5 9.75 -6.39 -19.09
N LEU A 6 8.68 -6.53 -18.31
CA LEU A 6 8.45 -5.77 -17.07
C LEU A 6 9.54 -6.04 -16.03
N PHE A 7 9.92 -7.30 -15.85
CA PHE A 7 10.95 -7.70 -14.92
C PHE A 7 12.34 -7.27 -15.36
N GLU A 8 12.63 -7.29 -16.67
CA GLU A 8 13.88 -6.76 -17.21
C GLU A 8 13.97 -5.25 -17.06
N LYS A 9 12.87 -4.53 -17.36
CA LYS A 9 12.81 -3.06 -17.27
C LYS A 9 12.96 -2.54 -15.84
N HIS A 10 12.41 -3.24 -14.86
CA HIS A 10 12.39 -2.80 -13.46
C HIS A 10 13.35 -3.55 -12.55
N GLY A 11 13.90 -4.68 -13.00
CA GLY A 11 14.94 -5.41 -12.30
C GLY A 11 16.27 -4.67 -12.32
N SER A 12 17.15 -5.01 -11.38
CA SER A 12 18.54 -4.57 -11.42
C SER A 12 19.46 -5.76 -11.67
N ALA A 13 20.69 -5.49 -12.10
CA ALA A 13 21.70 -6.54 -12.23
C ALA A 13 21.97 -7.27 -10.90
N ILE A 14 21.65 -6.63 -9.76
CA ILE A 14 21.96 -7.09 -8.40
C ILE A 14 20.74 -7.78 -7.75
N ASP A 15 19.53 -7.32 -8.04
CA ASP A 15 18.26 -7.94 -7.61
C ASP A 15 17.36 -8.07 -8.84
N ARG A 16 17.48 -9.22 -9.51
CA ARG A 16 16.69 -9.54 -10.70
C ARG A 16 15.32 -10.03 -10.26
N LEU A 17 14.29 -9.38 -10.79
CA LEU A 17 12.90 -9.70 -10.47
C LEU A 17 12.40 -10.92 -11.27
N SER A 18 13.08 -11.27 -12.36
CA SER A 18 12.80 -12.43 -13.20
C SER A 18 13.36 -13.75 -12.67
N ASP A 19 14.26 -13.73 -11.68
CA ASP A 19 14.99 -14.92 -11.23
C ASP A 19 14.09 -15.97 -10.53
N ALA A 20 12.89 -15.59 -10.08
CA ALA A 20 11.93 -16.54 -9.52
C ALA A 20 10.47 -16.08 -9.65
N VAL A 21 9.63 -17.00 -10.08
CA VAL A 21 8.17 -16.87 -10.08
C VAL A 21 7.62 -17.90 -9.08
N GLY A 22 7.01 -17.45 -7.99
CA GLY A 22 6.59 -18.37 -6.94
C GLY A 22 5.60 -17.79 -5.93
N THR A 23 4.72 -18.65 -5.43
CA THR A 23 3.71 -18.34 -4.40
C THR A 23 4.24 -18.58 -2.98
N ILE A 24 5.48 -18.15 -2.74
CA ILE A 24 6.18 -18.47 -1.50
C ILE A 24 5.85 -17.45 -0.42
N ASP A 25 5.59 -17.97 0.78
CA ASP A 25 5.29 -17.15 1.93
C ASP A 25 6.57 -16.60 2.59
N VAL A 26 6.48 -15.44 3.24
CA VAL A 26 7.64 -14.66 3.70
C VAL A 26 8.65 -15.44 4.55
N PHE A 27 8.13 -16.28 5.45
CA PHE A 27 8.94 -17.05 6.40
C PHE A 27 9.31 -18.45 5.89
N GLU A 28 8.91 -18.81 4.67
CA GLU A 28 9.13 -20.13 4.05
C GLU A 28 10.13 -20.07 2.90
N ARG A 29 10.73 -18.90 2.68
CA ARG A 29 11.77 -18.69 1.68
C ARG A 29 13.04 -19.47 2.03
N GLN A 30 13.59 -20.18 1.05
CA GLN A 30 14.74 -21.07 1.17
C GLN A 30 15.74 -20.93 0.02
N MET A 31 15.31 -20.49 -1.17
CA MET A 31 16.17 -20.43 -2.35
C MET A 31 16.76 -19.04 -2.55
N GLY A 32 18.00 -18.98 -3.06
CA GLY A 32 18.73 -17.71 -3.26
C GLY A 32 17.97 -16.67 -4.08
N ALA A 33 17.25 -17.10 -5.12
CA ALA A 33 16.45 -16.21 -5.98
C ALA A 33 15.26 -15.54 -5.24
N GLU A 34 14.81 -16.11 -4.12
CA GLU A 34 13.69 -15.61 -3.32
C GLU A 34 14.12 -14.49 -2.35
N PHE A 35 15.42 -14.36 -2.13
CA PHE A 35 16.00 -13.35 -1.25
C PHE A 35 16.31 -12.07 -2.03
N THR A 36 16.24 -10.94 -1.34
CA THR A 36 16.81 -9.70 -1.88
C THR A 36 18.33 -9.79 -1.87
N SER A 37 18.98 -8.94 -2.67
CA SER A 37 20.43 -8.86 -2.70
C SER A 37 21.07 -8.54 -1.33
N TRP A 38 20.42 -7.69 -0.54
CA TRP A 38 20.88 -7.35 0.81
C TRP A 38 20.70 -8.52 1.78
N GLU A 39 19.63 -9.30 1.66
CA GLU A 39 19.44 -10.52 2.47
C GLU A 39 20.54 -11.54 2.18
N LEU A 40 20.88 -11.73 0.90
CA LEU A 40 21.98 -12.60 0.47
C LEU A 40 23.34 -12.10 1.00
N ALA A 41 23.59 -10.79 0.98
CA ALA A 41 24.80 -10.20 1.53
C ALA A 41 24.91 -10.45 3.04
N MET A 42 23.80 -10.30 3.79
CA MET A 42 23.74 -10.59 5.22
C MET A 42 23.90 -12.09 5.50
N GLN A 43 23.29 -12.96 4.70
CA GLN A 43 23.43 -14.41 4.83
C GLN A 43 24.89 -14.86 4.69
N LYS A 44 25.64 -14.28 3.74
CA LYS A 44 27.08 -14.53 3.58
C LYS A 44 27.90 -14.06 4.79
N ARG A 45 27.45 -13.02 5.49
CA ARG A 45 28.11 -12.44 6.68
C ARG A 45 27.66 -13.06 8.00
N LEU A 46 26.56 -13.83 8.00
CA LEU A 46 25.89 -14.33 9.21
C LEU A 46 26.82 -15.07 10.16
N LYS A 47 27.75 -15.88 9.64
CA LYS A 47 28.65 -16.70 10.46
C LYS A 47 30.09 -16.64 9.94
N LYS A 48 30.99 -16.14 10.78
CA LYS A 48 32.43 -16.14 10.54
C LYS A 48 33.16 -16.90 11.64
N ARG A 49 34.02 -17.85 11.27
CA ARG A 49 34.90 -18.53 12.22
C ARG A 49 36.08 -17.61 12.56
N ILE A 50 36.36 -17.42 13.85
CA ILE A 50 37.52 -16.63 14.31
C ILE A 50 38.70 -17.58 14.55
N SER A 51 38.54 -18.52 15.49
CA SER A 51 39.60 -19.47 15.87
C SER A 51 39.02 -20.67 16.62
N GLY A 52 39.54 -21.87 16.39
CA GLY A 52 39.07 -23.10 17.07
C GLY A 52 37.55 -23.27 16.99
N ASN A 53 36.88 -23.31 18.15
CA ASN A 53 35.42 -23.40 18.29
C ASN A 53 34.74 -22.03 18.51
N LYS A 54 35.47 -20.92 18.35
CA LYS A 54 34.98 -19.55 18.51
C LYS A 54 34.46 -19.00 17.17
N PHE A 55 33.24 -18.48 17.21
CA PHE A 55 32.53 -17.92 16.06
C PHE A 55 32.08 -16.49 16.37
N ARG A 56 31.99 -15.71 15.31
CA ARG A 56 31.32 -14.41 15.26
C ARG A 56 30.06 -14.57 14.42
N ILE A 57 28.92 -14.22 14.99
CA ILE A 57 27.61 -14.27 14.34
C ILE A 57 27.04 -12.88 14.28
N SER A 58 26.67 -12.40 13.10
CA SER A 58 26.06 -11.08 12.92
C SER A 58 24.67 -11.26 12.32
N GLY A 59 23.62 -10.86 13.03
CA GLY A 59 22.24 -11.10 12.60
C GLY A 59 21.18 -10.42 13.46
N PHE A 60 19.93 -10.46 12.99
CA PHE A 60 18.77 -9.90 13.66
C PHE A 60 18.30 -10.81 14.79
N ALA A 61 18.05 -10.24 15.95
CA ALA A 61 17.62 -10.96 17.15
C ALA A 61 16.12 -11.28 17.12
N HIS A 62 15.78 -12.54 17.36
CA HIS A 62 14.43 -13.01 17.61
C HIS A 62 14.34 -13.72 18.96
N HIS A 63 13.48 -13.19 19.81
CA HIS A 63 13.18 -13.74 21.12
C HIS A 63 12.50 -15.10 20.97
N THR A 64 12.84 -16.00 21.88
CA THR A 64 12.22 -17.31 21.97
C THR A 64 11.43 -17.43 23.26
N ARG A 65 10.61 -18.47 23.39
CA ARG A 65 9.94 -18.76 24.67
C ARG A 65 10.91 -19.18 25.78
N ASP A 66 12.13 -19.59 25.42
CA ASP A 66 13.18 -19.82 26.41
C ASP A 66 14.00 -18.54 26.57
N PRO A 67 13.94 -17.85 27.72
CA PRO A 67 14.62 -16.57 27.89
C PRO A 67 16.14 -16.67 27.82
N SER A 68 16.73 -17.88 27.88
CA SER A 68 18.17 -18.06 27.67
C SER A 68 18.55 -18.24 26.20
N LEU A 69 17.60 -18.22 25.26
CA LEU A 69 17.86 -18.43 23.83
C LEU A 69 17.27 -17.29 23.00
N VAL A 70 18.10 -16.79 22.09
CA VAL A 70 17.74 -15.85 21.03
C VAL A 70 18.10 -16.48 19.70
N LEU A 71 17.24 -16.40 18.69
CA LEU A 71 17.58 -16.81 17.33
C LEU A 71 18.16 -15.60 16.58
N LEU A 72 19.35 -15.76 16.01
CA LEU A 72 19.97 -14.79 15.12
C LEU A 72 19.74 -15.19 13.66
N THR A 73 19.17 -14.29 12.87
CA THR A 73 18.82 -14.51 11.46
C THR A 73 19.48 -13.46 10.56
N PRO A 74 19.73 -13.77 9.27
CA PRO A 74 20.33 -12.79 8.35
C PRO A 74 19.34 -11.68 7.94
N SER A 75 18.05 -11.87 8.20
CA SER A 75 16.97 -10.94 7.89
C SER A 75 15.91 -11.06 8.98
N PRO A 76 15.27 -9.95 9.42
CA PRO A 76 14.19 -10.03 10.39
C PRO A 76 13.06 -10.94 9.90
N TRP A 77 12.90 -11.06 8.58
CA TRP A 77 11.76 -11.74 7.96
C TRP A 77 12.02 -13.23 7.71
N LEU A 78 13.17 -13.75 8.12
CA LEU A 78 13.55 -15.15 7.98
C LEU A 78 13.59 -15.83 9.34
N LEU A 79 13.40 -17.16 9.34
CA LEU A 79 13.48 -17.99 10.55
C LEU A 79 14.57 -19.05 10.47
N GLU A 80 15.29 -19.09 9.35
CA GLU A 80 16.52 -19.86 9.25
C GLU A 80 17.67 -19.05 9.86
N GLY A 81 18.29 -19.61 10.90
CA GLY A 81 19.28 -18.89 11.69
C GLY A 81 20.03 -19.77 12.67
N ILE A 82 20.73 -19.10 13.59
CA ILE A 82 21.60 -19.71 14.60
C ILE A 82 21.13 -19.27 15.98
N PHE A 83 20.98 -20.22 16.91
CA PHE A 83 20.64 -19.87 18.29
C PHE A 83 21.87 -19.33 19.03
N ALA A 84 21.67 -18.24 19.75
CA ALA A 84 22.59 -17.70 20.74
C ALA A 84 22.07 -18.01 22.14
N TYR A 85 22.95 -18.50 23.00
CA TYR A 85 22.68 -18.81 24.40
C TYR A 85 23.20 -17.71 25.31
N PHE A 86 22.29 -17.14 26.09
CA PHE A 86 22.55 -16.08 27.06
C PHE A 86 22.49 -16.67 28.47
N LYS A 87 23.45 -16.27 29.31
CA LYS A 87 23.44 -16.59 30.75
C LYS A 87 22.37 -15.76 31.46
N ARG A 88 21.97 -16.19 32.66
CA ARG A 88 20.84 -15.58 33.40
C ARG A 88 21.07 -14.11 33.79
N ASP A 89 22.33 -13.71 33.87
CA ASP A 89 22.82 -12.38 34.26
C ASP A 89 23.05 -11.45 33.06
N GLN A 90 22.86 -11.94 31.82
CA GLN A 90 23.06 -11.14 30.62
C GLN A 90 21.76 -10.49 30.14
N GLU A 91 21.85 -9.22 29.77
CA GLU A 91 20.76 -8.53 29.09
C GLU A 91 20.60 -9.09 27.67
N LEU A 92 19.34 -9.32 27.28
CA LEU A 92 18.99 -9.76 25.94
C LEU A 92 18.90 -8.53 25.03
N PRO A 93 19.34 -8.63 23.77
CA PRO A 93 19.10 -7.57 22.79
C PRO A 93 17.61 -7.41 22.50
N ASP A 94 17.21 -6.23 22.06
CA ASP A 94 15.83 -5.93 21.67
C ASP A 94 15.37 -6.81 20.48
N GLU A 95 14.08 -7.15 20.44
CA GLU A 95 13.49 -7.90 19.31
C GLU A 95 13.67 -7.13 18.01
N GLY A 96 14.30 -7.77 17.02
CA GLY A 96 14.58 -7.19 15.71
C GLY A 96 15.83 -6.30 15.66
N ALA A 97 16.58 -6.16 16.76
CA ALA A 97 17.86 -5.47 16.75
C ALA A 97 18.90 -6.25 15.93
N LEU A 98 19.74 -5.55 15.18
CA LEU A 98 20.89 -6.16 14.49
C LEU A 98 22.06 -6.21 15.47
N VAL A 99 22.53 -7.42 15.77
CA VAL A 99 23.60 -7.63 16.75
C VAL A 99 24.73 -8.47 16.19
N GLU A 100 25.94 -8.24 16.72
CA GLU A 100 27.08 -9.13 16.58
C GLU A 100 27.35 -9.84 17.89
N ILE A 101 27.36 -11.17 17.83
CA ILE A 101 27.64 -12.04 18.97
C ILE A 101 28.90 -12.83 18.70
N THR A 102 29.82 -12.83 19.66
CA THR A 102 30.98 -13.71 19.63
C THR A 102 30.91 -14.73 20.76
N GLY A 103 31.23 -15.99 20.44
CA GLY A 103 31.42 -17.02 21.46
C GLY A 103 31.62 -18.42 20.90
N LYS A 104 31.36 -19.45 21.70
CA LYS A 104 31.68 -20.84 21.37
C LYS A 104 30.45 -21.66 21.04
N SER A 105 30.58 -22.62 20.13
CA SER A 105 29.48 -23.55 19.84
C SER A 105 29.23 -24.48 21.04
N VAL A 106 27.97 -24.57 21.46
CA VAL A 106 27.49 -25.37 22.58
C VAL A 106 26.17 -26.05 22.20
N ALA A 107 25.81 -27.12 22.90
CA ALA A 107 24.42 -27.60 22.89
C ALA A 107 23.60 -26.78 23.87
N ALA A 108 22.39 -26.35 23.46
CA ALA A 108 21.49 -25.57 24.31
C ALA A 108 21.13 -26.37 25.57
N PRO A 109 21.56 -25.95 26.78
CA PRO A 109 21.52 -26.79 27.98
C PRO A 109 20.10 -27.25 28.35
N ARG A 110 19.14 -26.32 28.38
CA ARG A 110 17.74 -26.59 28.74
C ARG A 110 16.98 -27.48 27.76
N MET A 111 17.35 -27.46 26.48
CA MET A 111 16.72 -28.31 25.47
C MET A 111 17.26 -29.74 25.57
N LEU A 112 18.54 -29.88 25.91
CA LEU A 112 19.19 -31.16 26.17
C LEU A 112 18.64 -31.84 27.43
N GLU A 113 18.34 -31.06 28.47
CA GLU A 113 17.70 -31.54 29.71
C GLU A 113 16.24 -32.00 29.53
N ARG A 114 15.50 -31.42 28.56
CA ARG A 114 14.06 -31.67 28.38
C ARG A 114 13.73 -32.74 27.33
N GLY A 115 14.69 -33.23 26.55
CA GLY A 115 14.46 -34.28 25.56
C GLY A 115 15.60 -34.49 24.56
N SER A 116 15.55 -35.59 23.83
CA SER A 116 16.62 -36.16 22.97
C SER A 116 17.07 -35.32 21.77
N LYS A 117 16.60 -34.07 21.60
CA LYS A 117 16.99 -33.20 20.47
C LYS A 117 18.04 -32.19 20.91
N THR A 118 19.27 -32.42 20.47
CA THR A 118 20.38 -31.47 20.63
C THR A 118 20.15 -30.25 19.72
N VAL A 119 19.84 -29.10 20.31
CA VAL A 119 19.79 -27.83 19.59
C VAL A 119 21.17 -27.18 19.69
N GLN A 120 21.85 -26.99 18.56
CA GLN A 120 23.12 -26.28 18.52
C GLN A 120 22.90 -24.78 18.73
N ALA A 121 23.68 -24.19 19.64
CA ALA A 121 23.72 -22.78 19.93
C ALA A 121 25.16 -22.26 20.01
N ILE A 122 25.32 -20.95 20.16
CA ILE A 122 26.60 -20.29 20.42
C ILE A 122 26.48 -19.48 21.71
N THR A 123 27.46 -19.55 22.60
CA THR A 123 27.47 -18.72 23.81
C THR A 123 27.58 -17.25 23.45
N ALA A 124 26.84 -16.39 24.13
CA ALA A 124 26.96 -14.95 24.00
C ALA A 124 28.11 -14.44 24.89
N ASP A 125 29.37 -14.70 24.53
CA ASP A 125 30.52 -14.24 25.34
C ASP A 125 30.70 -12.72 25.22
N SER A 126 30.39 -12.14 24.05
CA SER A 126 30.25 -10.70 23.83
C SER A 126 29.07 -10.43 22.90
N VAL A 127 28.37 -9.32 23.13
CA VAL A 127 27.22 -8.87 22.35
C VAL A 127 27.39 -7.38 22.07
N GLU A 128 27.37 -7.01 20.80
CA GLU A 128 27.45 -5.62 20.34
C GLU A 128 26.24 -5.34 19.44
N GLU A 129 25.47 -4.31 19.75
CA GLU A 129 24.41 -3.85 18.86
C GLU A 129 25.02 -3.01 17.73
N ILE A 130 24.72 -3.37 16.49
CA ILE A 130 25.23 -2.66 15.32
C ILE A 130 24.26 -1.53 14.99
N PRO A 131 24.71 -0.26 14.97
CA PRO A 131 23.87 0.85 14.56
C PRO A 131 23.28 0.64 13.16
N GLN A 132 22.12 1.26 12.91
CA GLN A 132 21.38 1.18 11.64
C GLN A 132 22.13 1.74 10.40
N ALA A 133 23.42 2.02 10.47
CA ALA A 133 24.25 2.48 9.35
C ALA A 133 24.20 1.52 8.13
N HIS A 134 23.93 0.24 8.34
CA HIS A 134 23.74 -0.72 7.24
C HIS A 134 22.53 -0.39 6.33
N ILE A 135 21.54 0.38 6.81
CA ILE A 135 20.35 0.75 6.03
C ILE A 135 20.74 1.66 4.85
N SER A 136 21.83 2.45 4.95
CA SER A 136 22.26 3.31 3.84
C SER A 136 22.88 2.54 2.67
N GLU A 137 23.33 1.29 2.90
CA GLU A 137 23.84 0.41 1.83
C GLU A 137 22.74 -0.36 1.11
N ILE A 138 21.52 -0.38 1.67
CA ILE A 138 20.37 -1.10 1.13
C ILE A 138 19.62 -0.16 0.19
N THR A 139 19.24 -0.67 -0.98
CA THR A 139 18.32 0.02 -1.89
C THR A 139 17.10 -0.85 -2.15
N PRO A 140 15.89 -0.27 -2.23
CA PRO A 140 14.71 -1.03 -2.56
C PRO A 140 14.78 -1.48 -4.03
N PRO A 141 14.40 -2.73 -4.35
CA PRO A 141 14.47 -3.24 -5.72
C PRO A 141 13.51 -2.53 -6.67
N LEU A 142 12.46 -1.92 -6.12
CA LEU A 142 11.49 -1.11 -6.85
C LEU A 142 11.39 0.27 -6.22
N ASN A 143 11.17 1.29 -7.04
CA ASN A 143 10.67 2.58 -6.58
C ASN A 143 9.15 2.62 -6.74
N LEU A 144 8.50 3.69 -6.26
CA LEU A 144 7.03 3.79 -6.32
C LEU A 144 6.45 3.70 -7.74
N ARG A 145 7.17 4.23 -8.74
CA ARG A 145 6.76 4.15 -10.14
C ARG A 145 6.87 2.70 -10.63
N GLY A 146 7.97 2.01 -10.34
CA GLY A 146 8.13 0.59 -10.67
C GLY A 146 7.08 -0.29 -10.01
N VAL A 147 6.72 -0.03 -8.74
CA VAL A 147 5.59 -0.72 -8.08
C VAL A 147 4.27 -0.43 -8.81
N SER A 148 4.02 0.83 -9.18
CA SER A 148 2.80 1.22 -9.90
C SER A 148 2.71 0.58 -11.29
N ASP A 149 3.78 0.64 -12.06
CA ASP A 149 3.87 0.08 -13.42
C ASP A 149 3.69 -1.45 -13.34
N MET A 150 4.41 -2.13 -12.43
CA MET A 150 4.27 -3.58 -12.24
C MET A 150 2.86 -4.02 -11.85
N LEU A 151 2.14 -3.22 -11.05
CA LEU A 151 0.79 -3.57 -10.59
C LEU A 151 -0.31 -3.18 -11.58
N PHE A 152 -0.11 -2.09 -12.33
CA PHE A 152 -1.19 -1.38 -13.02
C PHE A 152 -0.86 -0.98 -14.46
N GLU A 153 0.24 -1.44 -15.07
CA GLU A 153 0.51 -1.20 -16.50
C GLU A 153 -0.65 -1.71 -17.36
N HIS A 154 -1.17 -2.88 -16.99
CA HIS A 154 -2.28 -3.57 -17.67
C HIS A 154 -3.66 -3.30 -17.05
N VAL A 155 -3.75 -2.28 -16.20
CA VAL A 155 -5.00 -1.88 -15.58
C VAL A 155 -5.38 -0.51 -16.13
N GLY A 156 -6.48 -0.44 -16.88
CA GLY A 156 -7.14 0.83 -17.14
C GLY A 156 -7.56 1.41 -15.81
N MET A 157 -7.04 2.57 -15.43
CA MET A 157 -7.41 3.29 -14.21
C MET A 157 -6.79 4.70 -14.27
N ALA A 158 -7.46 5.68 -13.67
CA ALA A 158 -6.89 7.02 -13.52
C ALA A 158 -5.51 6.97 -12.82
N GLU A 159 -4.57 7.75 -13.32
CA GLU A 159 -3.19 7.79 -12.82
C GLU A 159 -3.11 8.20 -11.34
N ALA A 160 -3.99 9.09 -10.88
CA ALA A 160 -4.11 9.45 -9.47
C ALA A 160 -4.45 8.23 -8.60
N SER A 161 -5.38 7.39 -9.06
CA SER A 161 -5.76 6.15 -8.37
C SER A 161 -4.62 5.13 -8.36
N LYS A 162 -3.90 4.93 -9.48
CA LYS A 162 -2.70 4.06 -9.54
C LYS A 162 -1.66 4.44 -8.48
N ARG A 163 -1.39 5.74 -8.36
CA ARG A 163 -0.46 6.29 -7.36
C ARG A 163 -0.89 6.05 -5.92
N VAL A 164 -2.19 6.05 -5.64
CA VAL A 164 -2.71 5.76 -4.30
C VAL A 164 -2.54 4.27 -4.00
N PHE A 165 -2.95 3.41 -4.93
CA PHE A 165 -2.84 1.96 -4.73
C PHE A 165 -1.39 1.48 -4.58
N ALA A 166 -0.45 2.00 -5.37
CA ALA A 166 0.97 1.66 -5.25
C ALA A 166 1.51 1.93 -3.84
N ARG A 167 1.05 3.00 -3.18
CA ARG A 167 1.46 3.35 -1.79
C ARG A 167 0.94 2.39 -0.74
N LEU A 168 -0.17 1.68 -1.00
CA LEU A 168 -0.67 0.67 -0.07
C LEU A 168 0.36 -0.44 0.14
N PHE A 169 1.08 -0.83 -0.92
CA PHE A 169 2.12 -1.87 -0.90
C PHE A 169 3.45 -1.41 -0.29
N VAL A 170 3.75 -0.11 -0.40
CA VAL A 170 4.89 0.49 0.32
C VAL A 170 4.59 0.61 1.82
N SER A 171 3.31 0.79 2.17
CA SER A 171 2.83 1.09 3.52
C SER A 171 3.43 2.39 4.09
N SER A 172 2.90 2.85 5.21
CA SER A 172 3.48 3.95 5.99
C SER A 172 3.89 3.43 7.38
N PRO A 173 5.00 3.92 7.97
CA PRO A 173 5.36 3.52 9.32
C PRO A 173 4.36 4.04 10.36
N PRO A 174 4.32 3.45 11.57
CA PRO A 174 3.63 4.04 12.71
C PRO A 174 4.12 5.46 12.98
N PHE A 175 3.20 6.37 13.31
CA PHE A 175 3.51 7.77 13.60
C PHE A 175 2.91 8.17 14.94
N GLN A 176 3.75 8.65 15.86
CA GLN A 176 3.38 8.85 17.26
C GLN A 176 2.80 7.53 17.83
N GLU A 177 1.63 7.56 18.44
CA GLU A 177 0.95 6.38 18.99
C GLU A 177 0.04 5.67 17.97
N ASN A 178 0.03 6.12 16.72
CA ASN A 178 -0.91 5.65 15.71
C ASN A 178 -0.37 4.47 14.92
N ILE A 179 -1.27 3.54 14.58
CA ILE A 179 -0.97 2.49 13.60
C ILE A 179 -0.54 3.11 12.27
N GLY A 180 0.48 2.50 11.68
CA GLY A 180 0.94 2.83 10.33
C GLY A 180 0.04 2.21 9.25
N GLY A 181 0.43 2.39 8.00
CA GLY A 181 -0.31 1.97 6.81
C GLY A 181 -1.08 3.11 6.17
N LEU A 182 -1.77 2.81 5.08
CA LEU A 182 -2.62 3.75 4.35
C LEU A 182 -3.97 3.09 4.08
N THR A 183 -5.05 3.86 4.21
CA THR A 183 -6.41 3.38 3.97
C THR A 183 -7.02 4.07 2.76
N THR A 184 -7.52 3.28 1.83
CA THR A 184 -8.13 3.73 0.59
C THR A 184 -9.58 3.27 0.54
N GLY A 185 -10.49 4.20 0.34
CA GLY A 185 -11.92 3.96 0.17
C GLY A 185 -12.28 3.98 -1.30
N ILE A 186 -12.94 2.95 -1.80
CA ILE A 186 -13.34 2.86 -3.20
C ILE A 186 -14.85 2.89 -3.28
N GLN A 187 -15.41 3.97 -3.81
CA GLN A 187 -16.81 4.04 -4.18
C GLN A 187 -16.96 3.59 -5.62
N ALA A 188 -17.49 2.39 -5.82
CA ALA A 188 -17.83 1.90 -7.15
C ALA A 188 -19.07 2.67 -7.64
N ILE A 189 -18.88 3.54 -8.64
CA ILE A 189 -19.99 4.32 -9.20
C ILE A 189 -20.86 3.42 -10.05
N ALA A 190 -20.23 2.63 -10.92
CA ALA A 190 -20.89 1.89 -12.00
C ALA A 190 -20.61 0.37 -11.98
N SER A 191 -19.37 -0.07 -11.71
CA SER A 191 -18.99 -1.49 -11.85
C SER A 191 -18.42 -2.10 -10.56
N LYS A 192 -19.31 -2.50 -9.64
CA LYS A 192 -18.91 -3.20 -8.40
C LYS A 192 -18.14 -4.49 -8.67
N SER A 193 -18.48 -5.22 -9.75
CA SER A 193 -17.81 -6.47 -10.12
C SER A 193 -16.34 -6.24 -10.48
N GLN A 194 -16.05 -5.21 -11.29
CA GLN A 194 -14.68 -4.88 -11.65
C GLN A 194 -13.89 -4.38 -10.46
N VAL A 195 -14.47 -3.55 -9.60
CA VAL A 195 -13.83 -3.15 -8.33
C VAL A 195 -13.53 -4.37 -7.46
N ASN A 196 -14.45 -5.33 -7.34
CA ASN A 196 -14.17 -6.57 -6.61
C ASN A 196 -13.05 -7.41 -7.28
N ARG A 197 -12.94 -7.39 -8.61
CA ARG A 197 -11.84 -8.04 -9.35
C ARG A 197 -10.50 -7.36 -9.03
N LEU A 198 -10.44 -6.03 -9.00
CA LEU A 198 -9.26 -5.28 -8.56
C LEU A 198 -8.85 -5.65 -7.14
N LEU A 199 -9.82 -5.62 -6.23
CA LEU A 199 -9.58 -5.91 -4.82
C LEU A 199 -9.11 -7.36 -4.63
N SER A 200 -9.65 -8.29 -5.41
CA SER A 200 -9.19 -9.67 -5.44
C SER A 200 -7.78 -9.80 -6.00
N PHE A 201 -7.47 -9.08 -7.08
CA PHE A 201 -6.12 -8.99 -7.65
C PHE A 201 -5.13 -8.49 -6.60
N MET A 202 -5.37 -7.32 -6.03
CA MET A 202 -4.51 -6.72 -5.00
C MET A 202 -4.28 -7.68 -3.83
N LYS A 203 -5.34 -8.27 -3.28
CA LYS A 203 -5.23 -9.27 -2.21
C LYS A 203 -4.33 -10.43 -2.62
N ASN A 204 -4.42 -10.87 -3.87
CA ASN A 204 -3.67 -12.00 -4.40
C ASN A 204 -2.23 -11.69 -4.82
N VAL A 205 -1.85 -10.42 -4.95
CA VAL A 205 -0.48 -9.99 -5.22
C VAL A 205 0.42 -10.06 -3.99
N VAL A 206 -0.11 -10.03 -2.77
CA VAL A 206 0.73 -10.02 -1.56
C VAL A 206 0.80 -11.43 -0.96
N PRO A 207 1.92 -11.95 -0.44
CA PRO A 207 1.97 -13.29 0.15
C PRO A 207 0.94 -13.54 1.27
N PRO A 208 0.56 -14.81 1.55
CA PRO A 208 -0.41 -15.14 2.59
C PRO A 208 -0.08 -14.60 3.98
N SER A 209 1.18 -14.31 4.31
CA SER A 209 1.60 -13.74 5.61
C SER A 209 1.22 -12.32 5.87
N MET A 210 1.00 -11.61 4.80
CA MET A 210 0.63 -10.21 4.81
C MET A 210 -0.89 -10.08 4.64
N ARG A 211 -1.60 -11.22 4.52
CA ARG A 211 -3.06 -11.32 4.51
C ARG A 211 -3.55 -11.85 5.87
N GLY A 212 -4.54 -11.18 6.46
CA GLY A 212 -5.27 -11.73 7.61
C GLY A 212 -4.47 -11.80 8.92
N ARG A 213 -4.84 -12.72 9.82
CA ARG A 213 -4.22 -12.90 11.15
C ARG A 213 -3.26 -14.09 11.16
N ARG A 214 -2.12 -13.93 11.82
CA ARG A 214 -1.08 -14.94 11.92
C ARG A 214 -0.76 -15.39 13.33
N ARG A 215 -0.17 -16.59 13.41
CA ARG A 215 0.41 -17.11 14.65
C ARG A 215 1.62 -16.26 15.04
N LYS A 216 1.67 -15.82 16.30
CA LYS A 216 2.75 -15.00 16.85
C LYS A 216 4.09 -15.73 17.01
N THR A 217 4.08 -17.06 16.91
CA THR A 217 5.28 -17.89 17.08
C THR A 217 5.32 -19.02 16.05
N ARG A 218 6.50 -19.39 15.59
CA ARG A 218 6.77 -20.57 14.75
C ARG A 218 7.75 -21.50 15.46
N ASN A 219 7.71 -22.79 15.12
CA ASN A 219 8.64 -23.79 15.68
C ASN A 219 9.86 -23.89 14.77
N VAL A 220 11.04 -23.58 15.32
CA VAL A 220 12.33 -23.69 14.65
C VAL A 220 13.17 -24.69 15.43
N ARG A 221 13.44 -25.86 14.83
CA ARG A 221 14.25 -26.94 15.43
C ARG A 221 13.79 -27.35 16.86
N GLY A 222 12.49 -27.29 17.14
CA GLY A 222 11.91 -27.63 18.46
C GLY A 222 11.72 -26.43 19.39
N VAL A 223 12.25 -25.25 19.05
CA VAL A 223 12.15 -24.02 19.85
C VAL A 223 11.05 -23.14 19.29
N ARG A 224 10.18 -22.59 20.16
CA ARG A 224 9.15 -21.63 19.76
C ARG A 224 9.76 -20.23 19.69
N VAL A 225 9.92 -19.73 18.47
CA VAL A 225 10.51 -18.42 18.15
C VAL A 225 9.39 -17.44 17.84
N ALA A 226 9.48 -16.21 18.36
CA ALA A 226 8.59 -15.12 18.01
C ALA A 226 8.79 -14.75 16.53
N VAL A 227 7.69 -14.51 15.81
CA VAL A 227 7.79 -13.96 14.45
C VAL A 227 7.57 -12.45 14.51
N PRO A 228 8.35 -11.65 13.76
CA PRO A 228 8.14 -10.21 13.77
C PRO A 228 6.80 -9.87 13.12
N LYS A 229 6.27 -8.72 13.51
CA LYS A 229 5.05 -8.17 12.92
C LYS A 229 5.36 -7.68 11.51
N ILE A 230 4.85 -8.37 10.51
CA ILE A 230 4.91 -7.92 9.10
C ILE A 230 3.75 -6.95 8.84
N TRP A 231 3.91 -5.97 7.95
CA TRP A 231 2.77 -5.15 7.51
C TRP A 231 1.63 -6.03 6.98
N ARG A 232 0.38 -5.63 7.26
CA ARG A 232 -0.82 -6.34 6.81
C ARG A 232 -1.56 -5.54 5.75
N MET A 233 -1.96 -6.20 4.66
CA MET A 233 -2.93 -5.68 3.71
C MET A 233 -4.31 -6.30 3.92
N ASP A 234 -5.28 -5.46 4.27
CA ASP A 234 -6.69 -5.83 4.30
C ASP A 234 -7.38 -5.29 3.04
N VAL A 235 -8.16 -6.15 2.39
CA VAL A 235 -8.84 -5.78 1.14
C VAL A 235 -10.26 -6.36 1.12
N GLY A 236 -11.24 -5.57 0.66
CA GLY A 236 -12.61 -6.04 0.44
C GLY A 236 -13.66 -5.08 0.98
N LYS A 237 -14.66 -5.60 1.68
CA LYS A 237 -15.76 -4.82 2.29
C LYS A 237 -15.72 -4.93 3.82
N PRO A 238 -14.80 -4.23 4.50
CA PRO A 238 -14.77 -4.23 5.96
C PRO A 238 -16.08 -3.68 6.57
N SER A 239 -16.43 -4.13 7.77
CA SER A 239 -17.55 -3.55 8.51
C SER A 239 -17.27 -2.09 8.86
N ILE A 240 -18.32 -1.29 9.05
CA ILE A 240 -18.22 0.12 9.47
C ILE A 240 -17.41 0.23 10.76
N SER A 241 -17.68 -0.65 11.74
CA SER A 241 -16.92 -0.72 12.99
C SER A 241 -15.44 -0.95 12.73
N LYS A 242 -15.07 -1.92 11.86
CA LYS A 242 -13.66 -2.19 11.54
C LYS A 242 -12.99 -0.99 10.84
N MET A 243 -13.67 -0.34 9.90
CA MET A 243 -13.15 0.88 9.25
C MET A 243 -12.94 2.00 10.25
N ARG A 244 -13.93 2.28 11.12
CA ARG A 244 -13.79 3.29 12.18
C ARG A 244 -12.62 2.96 13.10
N THR A 245 -12.45 1.70 13.49
CA THR A 245 -11.35 1.33 14.38
C THR A 245 -9.97 1.53 13.75
N ILE A 246 -9.81 1.27 12.45
CA ILE A 246 -8.53 1.45 11.74
C ILE A 246 -8.29 2.93 11.41
N CYS A 247 -9.31 3.63 10.92
CA CYS A 247 -9.17 4.99 10.41
C CYS A 247 -9.31 6.06 11.51
N ILE A 248 -10.20 5.86 12.48
CA ILE A 248 -10.57 6.84 13.51
C ILE A 248 -10.03 6.44 14.89
N ASP A 249 -10.40 5.28 15.41
CA ASP A 249 -10.04 4.89 16.79
C ASP A 249 -8.57 4.45 16.92
N ARG A 250 -7.92 4.23 15.76
CA ARG A 250 -6.50 3.88 15.57
C ARG A 250 -6.00 2.73 16.44
N ARG A 251 -6.89 1.82 16.85
CA ARG A 251 -6.52 0.58 17.52
C ARG A 251 -6.26 -0.46 16.45
N ASP A 252 -5.15 -1.21 16.52
CA ASP A 252 -5.07 -2.43 15.72
C ASP A 252 -5.60 -3.63 16.53
N PRO A 253 -6.84 -4.10 16.25
CA PRO A 253 -7.40 -5.28 16.92
C PRO A 253 -6.64 -6.56 16.57
N SER A 254 -5.67 -6.53 15.68
CA SER A 254 -4.92 -7.70 15.23
C SER A 254 -3.44 -7.70 15.61
N GLY A 255 -2.97 -6.65 16.31
CA GLY A 255 -1.62 -6.54 16.84
C GLY A 255 -0.48 -6.25 15.85
N TYR A 256 -0.76 -6.05 14.56
CA TYR A 256 0.07 -5.41 13.55
C TYR A 256 0.35 -3.93 13.85
N SER A 257 1.59 -3.50 13.62
CA SER A 257 1.99 -2.10 13.73
C SER A 257 1.63 -1.27 12.50
N GLU A 258 1.55 -1.91 11.33
CA GLU A 258 1.21 -1.27 10.05
C GLU A 258 0.09 -2.05 9.35
N VAL A 259 -0.98 -1.36 8.97
CA VAL A 259 -2.15 -1.96 8.30
C VAL A 259 -2.57 -1.07 7.13
N SER A 260 -2.38 -1.53 5.90
CA SER A 260 -2.97 -0.88 4.73
C SER A 260 -4.32 -1.50 4.43
N LEU A 261 -5.31 -0.67 4.12
CA LEU A 261 -6.67 -1.09 3.85
C LEU A 261 -7.11 -0.60 2.48
N SER A 262 -7.65 -1.49 1.65
CA SER A 262 -8.39 -1.12 0.45
C SER A 262 -9.83 -1.59 0.59
N ALA A 263 -10.75 -0.66 0.80
CA ALA A 263 -12.12 -0.95 1.19
C ALA A 263 -13.10 -0.44 0.14
N MET A 264 -13.97 -1.31 -0.38
CA MET A 264 -15.13 -0.81 -1.11
C MET A 264 -16.11 -0.18 -0.13
N THR A 265 -16.49 1.06 -0.41
CA THR A 265 -17.30 1.94 0.45
C THR A 265 -18.63 2.28 -0.21
N ASN A 266 -19.57 2.78 0.59
CA ASN A 266 -20.80 3.44 0.15
C ASN A 266 -20.79 4.91 0.62
N GLN A 267 -21.81 5.69 0.26
CA GLN A 267 -21.94 7.11 0.67
C GLN A 267 -21.73 7.32 2.18
N LYS A 268 -22.21 6.42 3.04
CA LYS A 268 -22.09 6.54 4.51
C LYS A 268 -20.68 6.26 5.03
N THR A 269 -19.86 5.54 4.28
CA THR A 269 -18.53 5.10 4.72
C THR A 269 -17.39 5.68 3.90
N ALA A 270 -17.70 6.42 2.84
CA ALA A 270 -16.72 7.00 1.93
C ALA A 270 -15.81 8.03 2.61
N SER A 271 -16.27 8.66 3.69
CA SER A 271 -15.50 9.62 4.48
C SER A 271 -14.55 8.98 5.51
N LEU A 272 -14.63 7.66 5.74
CA LEU A 272 -13.79 7.01 6.75
C LEU A 272 -12.32 6.83 6.32
N PRO A 273 -12.00 6.44 5.07
CA PRO A 273 -10.61 6.16 4.67
C PRO A 273 -9.77 7.42 4.45
N ASP A 274 -8.43 7.28 4.54
CA ASP A 274 -7.46 8.37 4.36
C ASP A 274 -7.57 8.99 2.95
N VAL A 275 -7.86 8.16 1.93
CA VAL A 275 -8.03 8.57 0.53
C VAL A 275 -9.30 7.95 -0.05
N PRO A 276 -10.37 8.73 -0.27
CA PRO A 276 -11.53 8.28 -1.02
C PRO A 276 -11.24 8.34 -2.54
N ILE A 277 -11.67 7.32 -3.26
CA ILE A 277 -11.56 7.14 -4.70
C ILE A 277 -12.93 6.76 -5.23
N ALA A 278 -13.36 7.39 -6.31
CA ALA A 278 -14.52 6.98 -7.07
C ALA A 278 -14.07 6.29 -8.35
N LEU A 279 -14.54 5.07 -8.61
CA LEU A 279 -14.22 4.32 -9.84
C LEU A 279 -15.47 4.15 -10.71
N ALA A 280 -15.38 4.65 -11.95
CA ALA A 280 -16.38 4.46 -13.01
C ALA A 280 -16.06 3.24 -13.89
N SER A 281 -17.03 2.75 -14.68
CA SER A 281 -16.93 1.42 -15.33
C SER A 281 -16.04 1.37 -16.57
N GLU A 282 -15.86 2.47 -17.30
CA GLU A 282 -15.14 2.45 -18.58
C GLU A 282 -13.64 2.73 -18.44
N ASP A 283 -13.26 3.54 -17.44
CA ASP A 283 -11.84 3.77 -17.12
C ASP A 283 -11.20 2.59 -16.40
N PHE A 284 -11.93 1.49 -16.16
CA PHE A 284 -11.52 0.44 -15.24
C PHE A 284 -11.66 -0.97 -15.80
N TRP A 285 -10.54 -1.56 -16.24
CA TRP A 285 -10.43 -2.98 -16.55
C TRP A 285 -9.14 -3.58 -16.00
N VAL A 286 -9.19 -4.83 -15.57
CA VAL A 286 -8.02 -5.59 -15.10
C VAL A 286 -7.72 -6.64 -16.15
N GLU A 287 -6.66 -6.46 -16.96
CA GLU A 287 -6.15 -7.57 -17.77
C GLU A 287 -5.66 -8.67 -16.82
N THR A 288 -5.98 -9.90 -17.17
CA THR A 288 -5.76 -11.08 -16.32
C THR A 288 -4.28 -11.51 -16.32
N ALA A 289 -3.39 -10.67 -15.78
CA ALA A 289 -2.10 -11.14 -15.31
C ALA A 289 -2.33 -12.05 -14.09
N LYS A 290 -1.60 -13.16 -13.96
CA LYS A 290 -1.70 -14.03 -12.79
C LYS A 290 -1.08 -13.28 -11.59
N PRO A 291 -1.86 -12.87 -10.56
CA PRO A 291 -1.36 -12.03 -9.47
C PRO A 291 -0.21 -12.68 -8.68
N THR A 292 -0.17 -14.02 -8.73
CA THR A 292 0.87 -14.84 -8.10
C THR A 292 2.26 -14.60 -8.65
N GLU A 293 2.38 -14.18 -9.90
CA GLU A 293 3.67 -13.93 -10.55
C GLU A 293 4.33 -12.65 -10.01
N LEU A 294 3.52 -11.72 -9.51
CA LEU A 294 3.98 -10.46 -8.90
C LEU A 294 4.29 -10.61 -7.40
N GLN A 295 3.98 -11.75 -6.77
CA GLN A 295 4.10 -11.90 -5.32
C GLN A 295 5.51 -11.72 -4.81
N LEU A 296 6.49 -12.33 -5.47
CA LEU A 296 7.87 -12.27 -5.00
C LEU A 296 8.50 -10.88 -5.20
N PRO A 297 8.40 -10.21 -6.36
CA PRO A 297 8.86 -8.83 -6.52
C PRO A 297 8.26 -7.87 -5.49
N ILE A 298 6.94 -7.95 -5.28
CA ILE A 298 6.23 -7.10 -4.32
C ILE A 298 6.64 -7.43 -2.90
N LEU A 299 6.86 -8.71 -2.58
CA LEU A 299 7.38 -9.11 -1.28
C LEU A 299 8.76 -8.50 -1.02
N LYS A 300 9.71 -8.71 -1.93
CA LYS A 300 11.09 -8.20 -1.85
C LYS A 300 11.09 -6.69 -1.62
N ALA A 301 10.27 -5.95 -2.36
CA ALA A 301 10.09 -4.52 -2.18
C ALA A 301 9.51 -4.19 -0.79
N ALA A 302 8.39 -4.82 -0.41
CA ALA A 302 7.68 -4.55 0.83
C ALA A 302 8.55 -4.80 2.08
N ILE A 303 9.27 -5.93 2.15
CA ILE A 303 10.13 -6.23 3.29
C ILE A 303 11.32 -5.28 3.39
N THR A 304 11.82 -4.80 2.25
CA THR A 304 12.91 -3.83 2.19
C THR A 304 12.42 -2.47 2.67
N TYR A 305 11.26 -2.00 2.18
CA TYR A 305 10.64 -0.76 2.67
C TYR A 305 10.39 -0.74 4.17
N LYS A 306 10.09 -1.89 4.78
CA LYS A 306 9.88 -2.01 6.23
C LYS A 306 11.14 -1.81 7.08
N LEU A 307 12.34 -1.83 6.48
CA LEU A 307 13.57 -1.43 7.18
C LEU A 307 13.63 0.08 7.40
N MET A 308 12.88 0.87 6.61
CA MET A 308 12.94 2.32 6.65
C MET A 308 11.80 2.93 7.46
N THR A 309 12.16 3.80 8.41
CA THR A 309 11.21 4.60 9.20
C THR A 309 11.52 6.08 9.06
N PRO A 310 11.01 6.75 8.00
CA PRO A 310 11.29 8.16 7.79
C PRO A 310 10.78 9.04 8.94
N GLN A 311 11.63 9.97 9.38
CA GLN A 311 11.40 10.90 10.47
C GLN A 311 10.87 12.25 9.94
N ILE A 312 10.08 12.96 10.75
CA ILE A 312 9.55 14.28 10.42
C ILE A 312 9.59 15.18 11.65
N SER A 313 9.98 16.45 11.46
CA SER A 313 10.05 17.43 12.54
C SER A 313 8.71 18.15 12.76
N SER A 314 8.42 18.56 14.00
CA SER A 314 7.20 19.30 14.35
C SER A 314 7.03 20.58 13.52
N ARG A 315 8.11 21.35 13.32
CA ARG A 315 8.09 22.54 12.47
C ARG A 315 7.65 22.25 11.03
N SER A 316 8.06 21.10 10.47
CA SER A 316 7.65 20.70 9.12
C SER A 316 6.17 20.33 9.07
N ILE A 317 5.66 19.70 10.13
CA ILE A 317 4.25 19.36 10.30
C ILE A 317 3.41 20.63 10.31
N ASP A 318 3.73 21.59 11.19
CA ASP A 318 2.95 22.83 11.33
C ASP A 318 2.85 23.60 10.01
N ALA A 319 3.97 23.69 9.28
CA ALA A 319 4.00 24.34 7.97
C ALA A 319 3.21 23.57 6.89
N GLY A 320 3.19 22.24 6.94
CA GLY A 320 2.43 21.40 6.02
C GLY A 320 0.93 21.44 6.32
N VAL A 321 0.54 21.41 7.60
CA VAL A 321 -0.86 21.43 8.05
C VAL A 321 -1.56 22.70 7.58
N LYS A 322 -0.92 23.88 7.71
CA LYS A 322 -1.49 25.15 7.23
C LYS A 322 -1.83 25.12 5.74
N HIS A 323 -0.96 24.52 4.93
CA HIS A 323 -1.19 24.36 3.48
C HIS A 323 -2.37 23.44 3.19
N VAL A 324 -2.48 22.32 3.92
CA VAL A 324 -3.56 21.34 3.76
C VAL A 324 -4.92 21.94 4.15
N ILE A 325 -4.99 22.68 5.26
CA ILE A 325 -6.24 23.34 5.71
C ILE A 325 -6.71 24.37 4.68
N SER A 326 -5.82 25.23 4.19
CA SER A 326 -6.17 26.20 3.15
C SER A 326 -6.64 25.53 1.85
N GLY A 327 -6.02 24.41 1.47
CA GLY A 327 -6.46 23.62 0.31
C GLY A 327 -7.84 22.97 0.53
N LEU A 328 -8.15 22.54 1.74
CA LEU A 328 -9.47 22.01 2.11
C LEU A 328 -10.57 23.06 1.99
N GLU A 329 -10.34 24.26 2.50
CA GLU A 329 -11.26 25.39 2.39
C GLU A 329 -11.49 25.76 0.92
N THR A 330 -10.41 25.80 0.12
CA THR A 330 -10.51 26.07 -1.31
C THR A 330 -11.34 25.01 -2.04
N LEU A 331 -11.19 23.73 -1.69
CA LEU A 331 -12.02 22.65 -2.24
C LEU A 331 -13.49 22.79 -1.86
N ARG A 332 -13.79 23.10 -0.59
CA ARG A 332 -15.16 23.35 -0.14
C ARG A 332 -15.80 24.44 -0.99
N ASP A 333 -15.09 25.57 -1.12
CA ASP A 333 -15.60 26.75 -1.83
C ASP A 333 -15.75 26.47 -3.34
N SER A 334 -14.79 25.77 -3.96
CA SER A 334 -14.85 25.46 -5.40
C SER A 334 -15.99 24.51 -5.78
N PHE A 335 -16.39 23.62 -4.87
CA PHE A 335 -17.49 22.68 -5.08
C PHE A 335 -18.81 23.14 -4.46
N GLY A 336 -18.87 24.36 -3.89
CA GLY A 336 -20.08 24.90 -3.27
C GLY A 336 -20.60 24.06 -2.11
N LEU A 337 -19.72 23.39 -1.36
CA LEU A 337 -20.09 22.51 -0.26
C LEU A 337 -20.39 23.32 1.00
N ASP A 338 -21.36 22.86 1.80
CA ASP A 338 -21.69 23.44 3.10
C ASP A 338 -20.51 23.33 4.09
N GLU A 339 -20.46 24.18 5.11
CA GLU A 339 -19.44 24.14 6.16
C GLU A 339 -19.40 22.79 6.89
N ALA A 340 -20.54 22.09 6.96
CA ALA A 340 -20.63 20.73 7.48
C ALA A 340 -19.77 19.71 6.70
N ALA A 341 -19.33 20.01 5.48
CA ALA A 341 -18.41 19.16 4.73
C ALA A 341 -17.01 19.09 5.36
N LEU A 342 -16.60 20.12 6.10
CA LEU A 342 -15.36 20.16 6.88
C LEU A 342 -15.54 19.57 8.30
N ALA A 343 -16.77 19.26 8.70
CA ALA A 343 -17.05 18.73 10.02
C ALA A 343 -16.53 17.29 10.19
N LYS A 344 -16.44 16.87 11.45
CA LYS A 344 -15.92 15.57 11.83
C LYS A 344 -16.67 14.41 11.16
N GLY A 345 -15.93 13.54 10.49
CA GLY A 345 -16.46 12.36 9.78
C GLY A 345 -17.06 12.65 8.41
N SER A 346 -16.91 13.87 7.89
CA SER A 346 -17.27 14.24 6.51
C SER A 346 -16.10 14.01 5.55
N VAL A 347 -16.37 14.06 4.24
CA VAL A 347 -15.34 13.76 3.22
C VAL A 347 -14.16 14.72 3.32
N LEU A 348 -14.38 16.00 3.64
CA LEU A 348 -13.37 17.05 3.78
C LEU A 348 -12.95 17.31 5.24
N ASP A 349 -13.22 16.38 6.16
CA ASP A 349 -12.95 16.55 7.59
C ASP A 349 -11.51 17.02 7.87
N ALA A 350 -11.39 18.14 8.58
CA ALA A 350 -10.13 18.72 9.00
C ALA A 350 -9.77 18.40 10.46
N ASP A 351 -10.74 18.00 11.29
CA ASP A 351 -10.57 17.95 12.74
C ASP A 351 -10.09 16.57 13.23
N VAL A 352 -9.08 16.63 14.10
CA VAL A 352 -8.41 15.56 14.84
C VAL A 352 -7.67 14.49 14.03
N ILE A 353 -8.10 14.16 12.81
CA ILE A 353 -7.57 13.05 12.00
C ILE A 353 -7.56 13.33 10.48
N GLY A 354 -8.52 14.11 9.98
CA GLY A 354 -9.12 13.82 8.67
C GLY A 354 -8.21 13.91 7.44
N ARG A 355 -7.19 14.79 7.40
CA ARG A 355 -6.22 14.79 6.27
C ARG A 355 -4.76 15.10 6.58
N PRO A 356 -4.38 15.90 7.58
CA PRO A 356 -2.96 16.13 7.83
C PRO A 356 -2.20 14.83 8.10
N LEU A 357 -2.81 13.89 8.83
CA LEU A 357 -2.22 12.57 9.04
C LEU A 357 -2.26 11.70 7.78
N SER A 358 -3.30 11.81 6.96
CA SER A 358 -3.35 11.19 5.62
C SER A 358 -2.20 11.71 4.74
N THR A 359 -1.97 13.02 4.71
CA THR A 359 -0.86 13.66 4.01
C THR A 359 0.49 13.23 4.58
N ILE A 360 0.64 13.16 5.90
CA ILE A 360 1.86 12.67 6.55
C ILE A 360 2.09 11.19 6.19
N ARG A 361 1.06 10.33 6.23
CA ARG A 361 1.15 8.90 5.86
C ARG A 361 1.55 8.73 4.40
N ILE A 362 0.91 9.47 3.49
CA ILE A 362 1.25 9.50 2.06
C ILE A 362 2.69 9.97 1.87
N ALA A 363 3.10 11.04 2.55
CA ALA A 363 4.45 11.57 2.46
C ALA A 363 5.48 10.59 3.01
N ARG A 364 5.22 9.93 4.15
CA ARG A 364 6.13 8.95 4.75
C ARG A 364 6.23 7.68 3.91
N SER A 365 5.13 7.21 3.35
CA SER A 365 5.12 6.13 2.36
C SER A 365 5.95 6.53 1.12
N THR A 366 5.77 7.76 0.61
CA THR A 366 6.54 8.27 -0.53
C THR A 366 8.04 8.40 -0.21
N ALA A 367 8.39 8.89 0.98
CA ALA A 367 9.78 9.00 1.44
C ALA A 367 10.43 7.62 1.59
N ARG A 368 9.70 6.65 2.18
CA ARG A 368 10.10 5.25 2.28
C ARG A 368 10.36 4.62 0.90
N ALA A 369 9.48 4.87 -0.07
CA ALA A 369 9.68 4.39 -1.45
C ALA A 369 10.89 5.03 -2.16
N LYS A 370 11.25 6.27 -1.78
CA LYS A 370 12.42 7.00 -2.29
C LYS A 370 13.68 6.78 -1.46
N TRP A 371 13.63 5.90 -0.46
CA TRP A 371 14.72 5.66 0.48
C TRP A 371 15.24 6.93 1.18
N LYS A 372 14.32 7.84 1.53
CA LYS A 372 14.61 9.11 2.21
C LYS A 372 14.31 8.99 3.70
N ASP A 373 15.31 9.32 4.53
CA ASP A 373 15.25 9.22 6.00
C ASP A 373 14.48 10.34 6.68
N LYS A 374 14.47 11.53 6.09
CA LYS A 374 13.85 12.72 6.67
C LYS A 374 12.83 13.34 5.73
N LEU A 375 11.71 13.75 6.30
CA LEU A 375 10.68 14.51 5.63
C LEU A 375 10.82 16.00 5.93
N THR A 376 10.45 16.79 4.92
CA THR A 376 10.38 18.25 4.97
C THR A 376 8.94 18.71 4.73
N ALA A 377 8.64 19.97 5.03
CA ALA A 377 7.35 20.57 4.71
C ALA A 377 7.02 20.49 3.20
N LYS A 378 8.03 20.54 2.32
CA LYS A 378 7.85 20.38 0.88
C LYS A 378 7.30 19.00 0.50
N ASP A 379 7.74 17.95 1.20
CA ASP A 379 7.25 16.59 0.96
C ASP A 379 5.77 16.45 1.34
N LEU A 380 5.33 17.11 2.43
CA LEU A 380 3.91 17.17 2.81
C LEU A 380 3.08 17.94 1.78
N LYS A 381 3.54 19.12 1.35
CA LYS A 381 2.85 19.91 0.31
C LYS A 381 2.71 19.13 -0.99
N ASN A 382 3.75 18.40 -1.39
CA ASN A 382 3.70 17.55 -2.58
C ASN A 382 2.73 16.37 -2.40
N ALA A 383 2.69 15.74 -1.21
CA ALA A 383 1.73 14.67 -0.92
C ALA A 383 0.28 15.17 -1.00
N TRP A 384 0.02 16.42 -0.59
CA TRP A 384 -1.27 17.07 -0.79
C TRP A 384 -1.54 17.35 -2.27
N ASN A 385 -0.73 18.22 -2.90
CA ASN A 385 -0.96 18.74 -4.25
C ASN A 385 -1.00 17.63 -5.33
N SER A 386 -0.18 16.58 -5.17
CA SER A 386 0.04 15.59 -6.24
C SER A 386 -0.69 14.26 -6.03
N VAL A 387 -1.28 14.04 -4.86
CA VAL A 387 -1.93 12.75 -4.54
C VAL A 387 -3.29 12.98 -3.90
N LEU A 388 -3.33 13.64 -2.75
CA LEU A 388 -4.57 13.75 -1.99
C LEU A 388 -5.55 14.68 -2.70
N GLU A 389 -5.20 15.94 -2.93
CA GLU A 389 -6.10 16.93 -3.55
C GLU A 389 -6.67 16.45 -4.90
N PRO A 390 -5.87 15.91 -5.85
CA PRO A 390 -6.42 15.40 -7.11
C PRO A 390 -7.43 14.26 -6.91
N ALA A 391 -7.14 13.29 -6.03
CA ALA A 391 -8.05 12.17 -5.76
C ALA A 391 -9.39 12.65 -5.18
N LEU A 392 -9.35 13.72 -4.40
CA LEU A 392 -10.53 14.31 -3.76
C LEU A 392 -11.37 15.13 -4.73
N LYS A 393 -10.72 15.91 -5.60
CA LYS A 393 -11.40 16.60 -6.71
C LYS A 393 -12.12 15.58 -7.58
N GLU A 394 -11.40 14.55 -8.02
CA GLU A 394 -11.96 13.47 -8.84
C GLU A 394 -13.14 12.78 -8.13
N PHE A 395 -13.00 12.46 -6.84
CA PHE A 395 -14.06 11.87 -6.04
C PHE A 395 -15.30 12.77 -5.93
N LEU A 396 -15.12 14.06 -5.61
CA LEU A 396 -16.21 15.03 -5.46
C LEU A 396 -16.94 15.26 -6.78
N GLU A 397 -16.19 15.47 -7.87
CA GLU A 397 -16.76 15.64 -9.21
C GLU A 397 -17.61 14.45 -9.60
N LEU A 398 -17.07 13.23 -9.47
CA LEU A 398 -17.77 12.03 -9.86
C LEU A 398 -18.99 11.73 -8.98
N THR A 399 -18.93 12.08 -7.69
CA THR A 399 -20.06 11.94 -6.77
C THR A 399 -21.16 12.94 -7.12
N ALA A 400 -20.82 14.20 -7.40
CA ALA A 400 -21.78 15.21 -7.84
C ALA A 400 -22.44 14.83 -9.18
N THR A 401 -21.67 14.32 -10.15
CA THR A 401 -22.22 13.81 -11.42
C THR A 401 -23.22 12.67 -11.16
N LYS A 402 -22.91 11.77 -10.22
CA LYS A 402 -23.82 10.67 -9.87
C LYS A 402 -25.11 11.19 -9.23
N GLU A 403 -25.02 12.11 -8.28
CA GLU A 403 -26.18 12.67 -7.58
C GLU A 403 -27.12 13.41 -8.55
N GLN A 404 -26.58 14.28 -9.41
CA GLN A 404 -27.37 14.99 -10.42
C GLN A 404 -28.06 14.03 -11.41
N ALA A 405 -27.37 12.97 -11.79
CA ALA A 405 -27.90 11.98 -12.72
C ALA A 405 -28.97 11.11 -12.03
N GLN A 406 -28.83 10.79 -10.74
CA GLN A 406 -29.88 10.15 -9.94
C GLN A 406 -31.12 11.04 -9.75
N GLU A 407 -30.93 12.35 -9.58
CA GLU A 407 -32.04 13.31 -9.50
C GLU A 407 -32.82 13.39 -10.83
N ARG A 408 -32.11 13.39 -11.96
CA ARG A 408 -32.74 13.51 -13.30
C ARG A 408 -33.37 12.23 -13.82
N TRP A 409 -32.76 11.08 -13.53
CA TRP A 409 -33.15 9.79 -14.14
C TRP A 409 -33.63 8.73 -13.13
N GLY A 410 -33.66 9.07 -11.83
CA GLY A 410 -34.07 8.18 -10.75
C GLY A 410 -32.94 7.31 -10.18
N GLU A 411 -33.15 6.77 -8.98
CA GLU A 411 -32.15 5.94 -8.26
C GLU A 411 -31.79 4.63 -8.99
N GLU A 412 -32.67 4.11 -9.84
CA GLU A 412 -32.47 2.91 -10.67
C GLU A 412 -31.90 3.21 -12.06
N SER A 413 -31.48 4.45 -12.31
CA SER A 413 -30.97 4.86 -13.62
C SER A 413 -29.75 4.04 -14.04
N ARG A 414 -29.71 3.67 -15.32
CA ARG A 414 -28.67 2.83 -15.94
C ARG A 414 -27.32 3.55 -16.11
N ILE A 415 -27.05 4.61 -15.34
CA ILE A 415 -25.80 5.39 -15.36
C ILE A 415 -24.58 4.50 -15.17
N ASP A 416 -24.77 3.40 -14.43
CA ASP A 416 -23.78 2.35 -14.18
C ASP A 416 -23.24 1.68 -15.47
N LYS A 417 -23.78 2.01 -16.65
CA LYS A 417 -23.34 1.49 -17.96
C LYS A 417 -22.64 2.53 -18.85
N PHE A 418 -22.51 3.79 -18.43
CA PHE A 418 -22.00 4.85 -19.29
C PHE A 418 -20.60 5.33 -18.91
N ASN A 419 -19.87 5.80 -19.92
CA ASN A 419 -18.61 6.50 -19.73
C ASN A 419 -18.86 7.86 -19.04
N THR A 420 -18.45 7.99 -17.78
CA THR A 420 -18.66 9.23 -17.02
C THR A 420 -17.85 10.41 -17.53
N LYS A 421 -16.69 10.19 -18.19
CA LYS A 421 -15.90 11.28 -18.80
C LYS A 421 -16.60 11.84 -20.03
N VAL A 422 -17.11 10.96 -20.90
CA VAL A 422 -17.88 11.37 -22.08
C VAL A 422 -19.19 12.04 -21.67
N LEU A 423 -19.87 11.51 -20.65
CA LEU A 423 -21.08 12.15 -20.10
C LEU A 423 -20.77 13.53 -19.51
N ARG A 424 -19.65 13.67 -18.79
CA ARG A 424 -19.19 14.95 -18.23
C ARG A 424 -18.88 15.96 -19.34
N ALA A 425 -18.10 15.56 -20.34
CA ALA A 425 -17.78 16.41 -21.48
C ALA A 425 -19.07 16.88 -22.18
N LEU A 426 -20.03 15.98 -22.37
CA LEU A 426 -21.33 16.31 -22.92
C LEU A 426 -22.11 17.29 -22.02
N GLN A 427 -22.10 17.12 -20.70
CA GLN A 427 -22.76 18.03 -19.75
C GLN A 427 -22.13 19.43 -19.74
N ASN A 428 -20.80 19.51 -19.81
CA ASN A 428 -20.07 20.78 -19.83
C ASN A 428 -20.33 21.55 -21.14
N LEU A 429 -20.40 20.83 -22.25
CA LEU A 429 -20.50 21.43 -23.59
C LEU A 429 -21.96 21.65 -24.04
N ASP A 430 -22.94 20.86 -23.57
CA ASP A 430 -24.35 21.08 -23.90
C ASP A 430 -24.91 22.27 -23.12
N SER A 431 -24.94 23.41 -23.80
CA SER A 431 -25.52 24.67 -23.29
C SER A 431 -27.00 24.61 -22.89
N GLY A 432 -27.71 23.52 -23.14
CA GLY A 432 -29.13 23.36 -22.78
C GLY A 432 -30.10 24.26 -23.57
N LYS A 433 -29.59 25.14 -24.45
CA LYS A 433 -30.41 26.08 -25.22
C LYS A 433 -31.31 25.36 -26.22
N LYS A 434 -32.60 25.73 -26.24
CA LYS A 434 -33.55 25.26 -27.27
C LYS A 434 -33.07 25.70 -28.66
N GLY A 435 -33.01 24.77 -29.61
CA GLY A 435 -32.53 25.02 -30.98
C GLY A 435 -31.02 24.79 -31.21
N SER A 436 -30.23 24.53 -30.18
CA SER A 436 -28.84 24.08 -30.35
C SER A 436 -28.80 22.62 -30.83
N LEU A 437 -27.87 22.31 -31.74
CA LEU A 437 -27.57 20.95 -32.19
C LEU A 437 -26.81 20.13 -31.12
N GLY A 438 -26.31 20.78 -30.07
CA GLY A 438 -25.41 20.15 -29.09
C GLY A 438 -23.96 20.11 -29.57
N PRO A 439 -23.02 19.69 -28.71
CA PRO A 439 -21.62 19.51 -29.09
C PRO A 439 -21.41 18.36 -30.07
N ASN A 440 -20.38 18.49 -30.91
CA ASN A 440 -19.99 17.45 -31.84
C ASN A 440 -19.11 16.38 -31.15
N ILE A 441 -18.96 15.22 -31.78
CA ILE A 441 -18.18 14.12 -31.23
C ILE A 441 -16.69 14.44 -30.99
N GLN A 442 -16.10 15.32 -31.78
CA GLN A 442 -14.68 15.71 -31.67
C GLN A 442 -14.47 16.60 -30.44
N ASP A 443 -15.39 17.56 -30.22
CA ASP A 443 -15.39 18.44 -29.06
C ASP A 443 -15.60 17.62 -27.78
N ILE A 444 -16.52 16.66 -27.80
CA ILE A 444 -16.77 15.75 -26.67
C ILE A 444 -15.53 14.88 -26.39
N ALA A 445 -14.90 14.31 -27.42
CA ALA A 445 -13.71 13.48 -27.27
C ALA A 445 -12.52 14.28 -26.72
N ALA A 446 -12.30 15.49 -27.22
CA ALA A 446 -11.25 16.40 -26.78
C ALA A 446 -11.45 16.83 -25.32
N GLU A 447 -12.66 17.23 -24.94
CA GLU A 447 -13.01 17.63 -23.57
C GLU A 447 -12.95 16.44 -22.60
N ALA A 448 -13.35 15.23 -23.04
CA ALA A 448 -13.28 14.02 -22.24
C ALA A 448 -11.85 13.45 -22.13
N GLY A 449 -10.92 13.89 -22.99
CA GLY A 449 -9.56 13.35 -23.07
C GLY A 449 -9.51 11.87 -23.46
N VAL A 450 -10.42 11.44 -24.33
CA VAL A 450 -10.53 10.06 -24.82
C VAL A 450 -10.42 10.02 -26.34
N GLU A 451 -10.07 8.87 -26.91
CA GLU A 451 -10.02 8.70 -28.35
C GLU A 451 -11.43 8.82 -28.98
N ILE A 452 -11.51 9.34 -30.21
CA ILE A 452 -12.80 9.61 -30.89
C ILE A 452 -13.68 8.34 -30.97
N HIS A 453 -13.07 7.17 -31.21
CA HIS A 453 -13.78 5.91 -31.30
C HIS A 453 -14.33 5.43 -29.95
N GLU A 454 -13.64 5.72 -28.84
CA GLU A 454 -14.13 5.43 -27.48
C GLU A 454 -15.31 6.33 -27.15
N ALA A 455 -15.22 7.64 -27.46
CA ALA A 455 -16.33 8.58 -27.33
C ALA A 455 -17.55 8.14 -28.16
N ALA A 456 -17.34 7.70 -29.40
CA ALA A 456 -18.40 7.19 -30.28
C ALA A 456 -19.13 5.99 -29.69
N ASN A 457 -18.37 5.01 -29.19
CA ASN A 457 -18.93 3.80 -28.58
C ASN A 457 -19.72 4.12 -27.31
N ALA A 458 -19.21 5.03 -26.48
CA ALA A 458 -19.88 5.48 -25.27
C ALA A 458 -21.18 6.24 -25.60
N LEU A 459 -21.15 7.17 -26.55
CA LEU A 459 -22.32 7.94 -26.98
C LEU A 459 -23.37 7.06 -27.64
N ALA A 460 -22.98 6.06 -28.43
CA ALA A 460 -23.90 5.07 -28.98
C ALA A 460 -24.62 4.29 -27.88
N ARG A 461 -23.89 3.80 -26.86
CA ARG A 461 -24.50 3.13 -25.69
C ARG A 461 -25.44 4.04 -24.92
N MET A 462 -25.07 5.30 -24.72
CA MET A 462 -25.94 6.30 -24.08
C MET A 462 -27.19 6.56 -24.93
N ARG A 463 -27.07 6.63 -26.25
CA ARG A 463 -28.19 6.82 -27.18
C ARG A 463 -29.15 5.64 -27.15
N ASP A 464 -28.62 4.42 -27.25
CA ASP A 464 -29.39 3.18 -27.23
C ASP A 464 -30.11 2.97 -25.88
N SER A 465 -29.59 3.57 -24.82
CA SER A 465 -30.21 3.56 -23.49
C SER A 465 -31.21 4.70 -23.23
N GLY A 466 -31.33 5.66 -24.16
CA GLY A 466 -32.20 6.82 -24.03
C GLY A 466 -31.67 7.95 -23.13
N ALA A 467 -30.38 7.95 -22.76
CA ALA A 467 -29.77 8.99 -21.94
C ALA A 467 -29.34 10.23 -22.75
N VAL A 468 -29.05 10.03 -24.03
CA VAL A 468 -28.70 11.10 -24.99
C VAL A 468 -29.45 10.87 -26.29
N TYR A 469 -29.70 11.94 -27.03
CA TYR A 469 -30.25 11.86 -28.38
C TYR A 469 -29.34 12.59 -29.36
N GLU A 470 -29.40 12.18 -30.61
CA GLU A 470 -28.56 12.68 -31.69
C GLU A 470 -29.42 13.54 -32.64
N PRO A 471 -29.58 14.85 -32.40
CA PRO A 471 -30.40 15.72 -33.24
C PRO A 471 -29.88 15.83 -34.68
N ARG A 472 -28.57 15.65 -34.88
CA ARG A 472 -27.91 15.58 -36.19
C ARG A 472 -26.74 14.61 -36.09
N ALA A 473 -26.45 13.90 -37.17
CA ALA A 473 -25.31 12.99 -37.23
C ALA A 473 -24.03 13.61 -36.63
N GLY A 474 -23.45 12.92 -35.64
CA GLY A 474 -22.25 13.34 -34.94
C GLY A 474 -22.41 14.45 -33.89
N HIS A 475 -23.64 14.91 -33.61
CA HIS A 475 -23.96 15.89 -32.57
C HIS A 475 -24.89 15.28 -31.53
N PHE A 476 -24.59 15.45 -30.26
CA PHE A 476 -25.27 14.75 -29.18
C PHE A 476 -25.84 15.74 -28.16
N ARG A 477 -26.98 15.41 -27.58
CA ARG A 477 -27.62 16.17 -26.51
C ARG A 477 -28.14 15.26 -25.43
N ILE A 478 -28.17 15.78 -24.21
CA ILE A 478 -28.70 15.05 -23.06
C ILE A 478 -30.24 15.12 -23.12
N VAL A 479 -30.90 13.98 -22.91
CA VAL A 479 -32.37 13.87 -22.86
C VAL A 479 -32.92 14.50 -21.59
#